data_AF-A0A7C1XAP5-F1
#
_entry.id   AF-A0A7C1XAP5-F1
#
_cell.length_a   1.000
_cell.length_b   1.000
_cell.length_c   1.000
_cell.angle_alpha   90.00
_cell.angle_beta   90.00
_cell.angle_gamma   90.00
#
_symmetry.space_group_name_H-M   'P 1'
#
loop_
_entity.id
_entity.type
_entity.pdbx_description
1 polymer ?
#
loop_
_entity_poly.entity_id
_entity_poly.type
_entity_poly.pdbx_seq_one_letter_code
_entity_poly.pdbx_strand_id
1 'polypeptide(L)'
;LAPYGLKSAGERVDSYELRVYPGADGIFELYDDDGETYDYEKGVYALVPIEWVDAERRLVLGEMKGLYELPELAFKVVIVREGRGTGIGEEPKPDGLIKYKGSRVEQVF
;
A
#
# COMPACT_ATOMS: atom_id res chain seq x y z
N LEU A 1 7.24 9.43 -8.08
CA LEU A 1 8.67 9.24 -7.78
C LEU A 1 8.74 8.30 -6.58
N ALA A 2 9.60 7.29 -6.63
CA ALA A 2 9.84 6.40 -5.49
C ALA A 2 10.26 7.23 -4.24
N PRO A 3 9.96 6.78 -3.01
CA PRO A 3 10.42 7.45 -1.80
C PRO A 3 11.94 7.72 -1.87
N TYR A 4 12.35 8.89 -1.38
CA TYR A 4 13.76 9.31 -1.36
C TYR A 4 14.58 8.30 -0.55
N GLY A 5 15.20 7.33 -1.23
CA GLY A 5 15.95 6.26 -0.57
C GLY A 5 16.18 5.02 -1.42
N LEU A 6 15.27 4.70 -2.34
CA LEU A 6 15.40 3.53 -3.20
C LEU A 6 16.51 3.73 -4.25
N LYS A 7 17.46 2.79 -4.28
CA LYS A 7 18.63 2.82 -5.16
C LYS A 7 18.48 1.92 -6.39
N SER A 8 17.60 0.91 -6.31
CA SER A 8 17.31 -0.02 -7.40
C SER A 8 15.86 -0.49 -7.34
N ALA A 9 15.40 -1.13 -8.43
CA ALA A 9 14.03 -1.65 -8.53
C ALA A 9 13.76 -2.85 -7.61
N GLY A 10 14.79 -3.66 -7.30
CA GLY A 10 14.67 -4.84 -6.44
C GLY A 10 14.94 -4.58 -4.95
N GLU A 11 15.18 -3.32 -4.57
CA GLU A 11 15.35 -2.98 -3.16
C GLU A 11 14.00 -3.09 -2.45
N ARG A 12 13.91 -4.02 -1.49
CA ARG A 12 12.70 -4.23 -0.70
C ARG A 12 12.44 -3.07 0.24
N VAL A 13 11.18 -2.71 0.40
CA VAL A 13 10.72 -1.71 1.37
C VAL A 13 9.80 -2.36 2.40
N ASP A 14 9.80 -1.81 3.61
CA ASP A 14 8.90 -2.18 4.70
C ASP A 14 7.84 -1.11 4.97
N SER A 15 7.81 -0.03 4.17
CA SER A 15 6.85 1.06 4.32
C SER A 15 6.47 1.70 2.98
N TYR A 16 5.20 2.05 2.87
CA TYR A 16 4.63 2.78 1.73
C TYR A 16 3.88 4.02 2.22
N GLU A 17 3.99 5.12 1.47
CA GLU A 17 2.98 6.16 1.52
C GLU A 17 1.83 5.78 0.60
N LEU A 18 0.62 5.63 1.16
CA LEU A 18 -0.59 5.34 0.41
C LEU A 18 -1.46 6.58 0.36
N ARG A 19 -1.57 7.17 -0.83
CA ARG A 19 -2.44 8.33 -1.08
C ARG A 19 -3.81 7.89 -1.55
N VAL A 20 -4.81 8.28 -0.78
CA VAL A 20 -6.22 8.12 -1.14
C VAL A 20 -6.71 9.45 -1.69
N TYR A 21 -7.21 9.44 -2.92
CA TYR A 21 -7.86 10.59 -3.55
C TYR A 21 -9.37 10.40 -3.43
N PRO A 22 -10.03 11.02 -2.43
CA PRO A 22 -11.44 10.80 -2.16
C PRO A 22 -12.33 11.39 -3.27
N GLY A 23 -13.58 10.93 -3.32
CA GLY A 23 -14.60 11.36 -4.29
C GLY A 23 -15.33 10.20 -4.98
N ALA A 24 -14.85 8.97 -4.82
CA ALA A 24 -15.48 7.73 -5.26
C ALA A 24 -14.81 6.52 -4.59
N ASP A 25 -15.50 5.38 -4.58
CA ASP A 25 -14.89 4.11 -4.17
C ASP A 25 -13.68 3.78 -5.06
N GLY A 26 -12.68 3.13 -4.47
CA GLY A 26 -11.43 2.80 -5.14
C GLY A 26 -10.98 1.39 -4.82
N ILE A 27 -10.36 0.73 -5.80
CA ILE A 27 -9.72 -0.58 -5.63
C ILE A 27 -8.31 -0.55 -6.21
N PHE A 28 -7.39 -1.23 -5.55
CA PHE A 28 -6.02 -1.42 -6.01
C PHE A 28 -5.49 -2.76 -5.48
N GLU A 29 -4.62 -3.42 -6.24
CA GLU A 29 -3.93 -4.63 -5.80
C GLU A 29 -2.43 -4.37 -5.80
N LEU A 30 -1.82 -4.33 -4.61
CA LEU A 30 -0.36 -4.22 -4.49
C LEU A 30 0.24 -5.61 -4.70
N TYR A 31 1.00 -5.75 -5.78
CA TYR A 31 1.69 -6.97 -6.16
C TYR A 31 3.19 -6.90 -5.80
N ASP A 32 3.76 -8.00 -5.34
CA ASP A 32 5.19 -8.17 -5.10
C ASP A 32 5.63 -9.62 -5.37
N ASP A 33 6.85 -9.82 -5.85
CA ASP A 33 7.49 -11.12 -6.09
C ASP A 33 9.02 -11.00 -5.94
N ASP A 34 9.78 -12.00 -6.39
CA ASP A 34 11.25 -11.95 -6.29
C ASP A 34 11.91 -11.02 -7.32
N GLY A 35 11.18 -10.56 -8.34
CA GLY A 35 11.68 -9.73 -9.42
C GLY A 35 12.78 -10.37 -10.29
N GLU A 36 13.09 -11.65 -10.09
CA GLU A 36 14.25 -12.33 -10.68
C GLU A 36 13.88 -13.60 -11.44
N THR A 37 12.85 -14.33 -11.03
CA THR A 37 12.52 -15.65 -11.56
C THR A 37 11.10 -15.72 -12.14
N TYR A 38 10.73 -16.92 -12.62
CA TYR A 38 9.36 -17.24 -13.07
C TYR A 38 8.53 -17.91 -11.98
N ASP A 39 8.94 -17.87 -10.71
CA ASP A 39 8.22 -18.58 -9.64
C ASP A 39 6.82 -18.00 -9.35
N TYR A 40 6.52 -16.79 -9.82
CA TYR A 40 5.15 -16.26 -9.84
C TYR A 40 4.18 -17.15 -10.63
N GLU A 41 4.64 -17.86 -11.67
CA GLU A 41 3.83 -18.83 -12.43
C GLU A 41 3.41 -20.02 -11.57
N LYS A 42 4.14 -20.28 -10.48
CA LYS A 42 3.87 -21.33 -9.48
C LYS A 42 3.12 -20.79 -8.27
N GLY A 43 2.69 -19.52 -8.29
CA GLY A 43 1.98 -18.86 -7.19
C GLY A 43 2.88 -18.19 -6.15
N VAL A 44 4.20 -18.12 -6.38
CA VAL A 44 5.15 -17.43 -5.49
C VAL A 44 5.13 -15.93 -5.82
N TYR A 45 4.04 -15.29 -5.43
CA TYR A 45 3.85 -13.85 -5.41
C TYR A 45 3.10 -13.45 -4.14
N ALA A 46 3.04 -12.16 -3.85
CA ALA A 46 2.20 -11.58 -2.82
C ALA A 46 1.27 -10.56 -3.48
N LEU A 47 -0.02 -10.62 -3.15
CA LEU A 47 -1.02 -9.69 -3.62
C LEU A 47 -1.83 -9.19 -2.43
N VAL A 48 -1.76 -7.88 -2.16
CA VAL A 48 -2.49 -7.19 -1.09
C VAL A 48 -3.65 -6.41 -1.72
N PRO A 49 -4.91 -6.86 -1.55
CA PRO A 49 -6.07 -6.09 -2.00
C PRO A 49 -6.24 -4.84 -1.13
N ILE A 50 -6.47 -3.69 -1.76
CA ILE A 50 -6.68 -2.40 -1.11
C ILE A 50 -8.00 -1.83 -1.62
N GLU A 51 -8.90 -1.50 -0.70
CA GLU A 51 -10.21 -0.94 -1.03
C GLU A 51 -10.45 0.35 -0.25
N TRP A 52 -10.94 1.38 -0.93
CA TRP A 52 -11.45 2.61 -0.34
C TRP A 52 -12.96 2.65 -0.54
N VAL A 53 -13.70 2.78 0.56
CA VAL A 53 -15.15 3.00 0.55
C VAL A 53 -15.38 4.46 0.91
N ASP A 54 -15.74 5.26 -0.09
CA ASP A 54 -15.67 6.72 0.00
C ASP A 54 -16.74 7.29 0.92
N ALA A 55 -17.96 6.77 0.82
CA ALA A 55 -19.09 7.18 1.64
C ALA A 55 -18.84 6.94 3.15
N GLU A 56 -18.05 5.92 3.47
CA GLU A 56 -17.69 5.56 4.85
C GLU A 56 -16.33 6.10 5.28
N ARG A 57 -15.59 6.70 4.34
CA ARG A 57 -14.21 7.13 4.54
C ARG A 57 -13.32 6.01 5.09
N ARG A 58 -13.54 4.78 4.61
CA ARG A 58 -12.93 3.57 5.16
C ARG A 58 -11.94 2.97 4.17
N LEU A 59 -10.72 2.77 4.63
CA LEU A 59 -9.69 2.03 3.91
C LEU A 59 -9.61 0.61 4.45
N VAL A 60 -9.59 -0.38 3.55
CA VAL A 60 -9.45 -1.80 3.85
C VAL A 60 -8.18 -2.31 3.17
N LEU A 61 -7.31 -2.95 3.94
CA LEU A 61 -6.28 -3.84 3.42
C LEU A 61 -6.79 -5.26 3.60
N GLY A 62 -7.04 -5.96 2.51
CA GLY A 62 -7.58 -7.33 2.49
C GLY A 62 -6.59 -8.36 3.02
N GLU A 63 -7.01 -9.63 3.05
CA GLU A 63 -6.10 -10.75 3.30
C GLU A 63 -5.14 -10.92 2.11
N MET A 64 -3.84 -11.09 2.41
CA MET A 64 -2.80 -11.25 1.41
C MET A 64 -2.96 -12.60 0.70
N LYS A 65 -2.80 -12.60 -0.62
CA LYS A 65 -2.87 -13.80 -1.45
C LYS A 65 -1.50 -14.15 -2.02
N GLY A 66 -1.31 -15.43 -2.31
CA GLY A 66 -0.08 -15.98 -2.88
C GLY A 66 0.86 -16.56 -1.81
N LEU A 67 1.98 -17.13 -2.26
CA LEU A 67 2.92 -17.89 -1.43
C LEU A 67 4.19 -17.12 -1.08
N TYR A 68 4.36 -15.90 -1.60
CA TYR A 68 5.53 -15.09 -1.32
C TYR A 68 5.42 -14.40 0.05
N GLU A 69 6.48 -14.48 0.84
CA GLU A 69 6.52 -13.90 2.17
C GLU A 69 6.96 -12.43 2.12
N LEU A 70 6.08 -11.55 2.59
CA LEU A 70 6.38 -10.15 2.85
C LEU A 70 6.71 -9.91 4.33
N PRO A 71 7.60 -8.94 4.64
CA PRO A 71 7.76 -8.46 6.00
C PRO A 71 6.46 -7.77 6.50
N GLU A 72 6.44 -7.37 7.77
CA GLU A 72 5.43 -6.39 8.22
C GLU A 72 5.55 -5.13 7.36
N LEU A 73 4.44 -4.69 6.78
CA LEU A 73 4.36 -3.46 5.98
C LEU A 73 3.72 -2.33 6.79
N ALA A 74 4.32 -1.15 6.72
CA ALA A 74 3.77 0.08 7.30
C ALA A 74 3.17 0.98 6.20
N PHE A 75 1.84 1.07 6.14
CA PHE A 75 1.14 1.99 5.25
C PHE A 75 0.92 3.34 5.96
N LYS A 76 1.67 4.36 5.56
CA LYS A 76 1.46 5.77 5.93
C LYS A 76 0.35 6.33 5.04
N VAL A 77 -0.88 6.37 5.56
CA VAL A 77 -2.05 6.75 4.75
C VAL A 77 -2.22 8.26 4.75
N VAL A 78 -2.41 8.84 3.56
CA VAL A 78 -2.63 10.28 3.35
C VAL A 78 -3.94 10.46 2.58
N ILE A 79 -4.91 11.16 3.17
CA ILE A 79 -6.14 11.53 2.46
C ILE A 79 -5.91 12.86 1.76
N VAL A 80 -5.81 12.82 0.44
CA VAL A 80 -5.48 13.99 -0.37
C VAL A 80 -6.64 14.99 -0.33
N ARG A 81 -6.30 16.25 -0.05
CA ARG A 81 -7.24 17.38 -0.01
C ARG A 81 -6.48 18.68 -0.23
N GLU A 82 -7.19 19.79 -0.34
CA GLU A 82 -6.55 21.10 -0.51
C GLU A 82 -5.50 21.33 0.58
N GLY A 83 -4.27 21.65 0.15
CA GLY A 83 -3.13 21.88 1.04
C GLY A 83 -2.49 20.63 1.66
N ARG A 84 -2.93 19.40 1.32
CA ARG A 84 -2.37 18.16 1.91
C ARG A 84 -2.24 17.02 0.92
N GLY A 85 -1.07 16.36 0.88
CA GLY A 85 -0.81 15.24 -0.03
C GLY A 85 -0.81 15.61 -1.53
N THR A 86 -0.75 16.90 -1.86
CA THR A 86 -0.82 17.42 -3.24
C THR A 86 0.55 17.62 -3.90
N GLY A 87 1.63 17.64 -3.10
CA GLY A 87 3.01 17.78 -3.58
C GLY A 87 3.64 16.45 -4.02
N ILE A 88 4.86 16.51 -4.57
CA ILE A 88 5.58 15.32 -5.06
C ILE A 88 6.38 14.58 -3.99
N GLY A 89 6.68 15.21 -2.86
CA GLY A 89 7.40 14.59 -1.74
C GLY A 89 6.47 13.83 -0.81
N GLU A 90 7.04 12.99 0.07
CA GLU A 90 6.30 12.35 1.16
C GLU A 90 5.62 13.41 2.05
N GLU A 91 4.44 13.09 2.53
CA GLU A 91 3.70 13.87 3.53
C GLU A 91 4.28 13.58 4.92
N PRO A 92 4.92 14.55 5.60
CA PRO A 92 5.60 14.30 6.88
C PRO A 92 4.65 13.83 7.98
N LYS A 93 3.36 14.17 7.87
CA LYS A 93 2.33 13.78 8.82
C LYS A 93 1.22 13.02 8.09
N PRO A 94 1.26 11.69 8.07
CA PRO A 94 0.14 10.92 7.51
C PRO A 94 -1.13 11.13 8.34
N ASP A 95 -2.29 10.92 7.72
CA ASP A 95 -3.59 10.90 8.40
C ASP A 95 -3.79 9.61 9.21
N GLY A 96 -3.08 8.52 8.84
CA GLY A 96 -3.05 7.28 9.62
C GLY A 96 -1.85 6.41 9.32
N LEU A 97 -1.62 5.43 10.19
CA LEU A 97 -0.54 4.46 10.06
C LEU A 97 -1.11 3.06 10.30
N ILE A 98 -1.16 2.24 9.25
CA ILE A 98 -1.63 0.86 9.33
C ILE A 98 -0.42 -0.07 9.27
N LYS A 99 -0.28 -0.91 10.30
CA LYS A 99 0.69 -2.01 10.31
C LYS A 99 0.02 -3.27 9.79
N TYR A 100 0.59 -3.87 8.77
CA TYR A 100 -0.02 -4.96 8.02
C TYR A 100 0.88 -6.20 8.05
N LYS A 101 0.30 -7.36 8.36
CA LYS A 101 0.98 -8.66 8.48
C LYS A 101 0.31 -9.75 7.62
N GLY A 102 -0.33 -9.35 6.53
CA GLY A 102 -1.05 -10.28 5.63
C GLY A 102 -2.49 -10.58 6.02
N SER A 103 -2.95 -10.24 7.23
CA SER A 103 -4.35 -10.39 7.63
C SER A 103 -5.17 -9.12 7.38
N ARG A 104 -6.45 -9.28 7.06
CA ARG A 104 -7.39 -8.16 6.82
C ARG A 104 -7.35 -7.16 7.98
N VAL A 105 -7.22 -5.88 7.65
CA VAL A 105 -7.29 -4.75 8.58
C VAL A 105 -8.00 -3.58 7.89
N GLU A 106 -8.70 -2.76 8.66
CA GLU A 106 -9.38 -1.58 8.14
C GLU A 106 -9.28 -0.40 9.11
N GLN A 107 -9.34 0.81 8.57
CA GLN A 107 -9.31 2.07 9.33
C GLN A 107 -10.22 3.10 8.67
N VAL A 108 -10.93 3.87 9.49
CA VAL A 108 -11.79 4.99 9.07
C VAL A 108 -11.03 6.33 9.23
N PHE A 109 -11.21 7.26 8.29
CA PHE A 109 -10.42 8.50 8.13
C PHE A 109 -11.21 9.81 8.04
#